data_AF-A0A1Q6R3U3-F1
#
_entry.id   AF-A0A1Q6R3U3-F1
#
_cell.length_a   1.000
_cell.length_b   1.000
_cell.length_c   1.000
_cell.angle_alpha   90.00
_cell.angle_beta   90.00
_cell.angle_gamma   90.00
#
_symmetry.space_group_name_H-M   'P 1'
#
loop_
_entity.id
_entity.type
_entity.pdbx_description
1 polymer ?
#
loop_
_entity_poly.entity_id
_entity_poly.type
_entity_poly.pdbx_seq_one_letter_code
_entity_poly.pdbx_strand_id
1 'polypeptide(L)'
;MRGVSALAPTLAPHILVFVAVVSILAELFTDKPKEEKPEEIGMKAEQADKKPEDFDSVSDYLEYLRNEVKLDPAKVEKLTPEERQKYQLVGLGLYIKDIEEKSGLKLDPDFVKAIPNLKNQGYEAADIANLMQSMKKNGVTDMKQYVDFMKGDLQPGSPERQQVGASVKDMVEQHFKGADVNMRKEINKLADTVRE
;
A
#
# COMPACT_ATOMS: atom_id res chain seq x y z
N MET A 1 11.72 21.04 -16.95
CA MET A 1 11.04 19.87 -17.55
C MET A 1 12.06 18.85 -18.04
N ARG A 2 12.45 17.89 -17.19
CA ARG A 2 13.05 16.58 -17.54
C ARG A 2 12.86 15.68 -16.31
N GLY A 3 12.18 14.53 -16.44
CA GLY A 3 12.19 13.55 -15.35
C GLY A 3 11.04 12.56 -15.20
N VAL A 4 9.99 12.55 -16.04
CA VAL A 4 8.84 11.61 -15.84
C VAL A 4 8.67 10.55 -16.95
N SER A 5 9.57 10.52 -17.95
CA SER A 5 9.38 9.73 -19.18
C SER A 5 9.87 8.27 -19.15
N ALA A 6 10.42 7.75 -18.05
CA ALA A 6 11.10 6.44 -18.09
C ALA A 6 10.28 5.24 -17.57
N LEU A 7 9.02 5.42 -17.12
CA LEU A 7 8.24 4.33 -16.49
C LEU A 7 6.97 3.91 -17.24
N ALA A 8 6.61 4.58 -18.34
CA ALA A 8 5.31 4.37 -18.99
C ALA A 8 5.09 2.97 -19.64
N PRO A 9 6.06 2.32 -20.33
CA PRO A 9 5.74 1.11 -21.08
C PRO A 9 5.78 -0.21 -20.29
N THR A 10 6.37 -0.24 -19.09
CA THR A 10 6.64 -1.50 -18.36
C THR A 10 5.63 -1.83 -17.25
N LEU A 11 4.66 -0.95 -16.98
CA LEU A 11 3.74 -1.08 -15.84
C LEU A 11 2.31 -1.52 -16.19
N ALA A 12 1.92 -1.56 -17.47
CA ALA A 12 0.52 -1.77 -17.88
C ALA A 12 -0.19 -3.00 -17.27
N PRO A 13 0.42 -4.21 -17.16
CA PRO A 13 -0.26 -5.37 -16.58
C PRO A 13 -0.26 -5.39 -15.04
N HIS A 14 0.61 -4.63 -14.38
CA HIS A 14 0.75 -4.64 -12.92
C HIS A 14 0.04 -3.47 -12.23
N ILE A 15 -0.32 -2.42 -12.96
CA ILE A 15 -1.00 -1.24 -12.42
C ILE A 15 -2.35 -1.59 -11.78
N LEU A 16 -3.16 -2.45 -12.40
CA LEU A 16 -4.46 -2.82 -11.85
C LEU A 16 -4.34 -3.53 -10.49
N VAL A 17 -3.35 -4.42 -10.37
CA VAL A 17 -3.05 -5.11 -9.11
C VAL A 17 -2.59 -4.09 -8.06
N PHE A 18 -1.68 -3.19 -8.43
CA PHE A 18 -1.19 -2.14 -7.54
C PHE A 18 -2.31 -1.20 -7.07
N VAL A 19 -3.21 -0.80 -7.99
CA VAL A 19 -4.40 0.00 -7.69
C VAL A 19 -5.28 -0.71 -6.66
N ALA A 20 -5.59 -1.98 -6.88
CA ALA A 20 -6.45 -2.75 -5.98
C ALA A 20 -5.83 -2.85 -4.58
N VAL A 21 -4.53 -3.15 -4.49
CA VAL A 21 -3.85 -3.31 -3.21
C VAL A 21 -3.77 -1.99 -2.43
N VAL A 22 -3.30 -0.92 -3.07
CA VAL A 22 -3.19 0.39 -2.40
C VAL A 22 -4.57 0.89 -1.99
N SER A 23 -5.62 0.66 -2.79
CA SER A 23 -6.99 1.03 -2.42
C SER A 23 -7.49 0.28 -1.19
N ILE A 24 -7.22 -1.03 -1.10
CA ILE A 24 -7.54 -1.83 0.09
C ILE A 24 -6.79 -1.30 1.31
N LEU A 25 -5.50 -1.00 1.19
CA LEU A 25 -4.72 -0.46 2.31
C LEU A 25 -5.25 0.93 2.73
N ALA A 26 -5.59 1.80 1.79
CA ALA A 26 -6.17 3.10 2.11
C ALA A 26 -7.51 2.97 2.83
N GLU A 27 -8.36 2.01 2.42
CA GLU A 27 -9.63 1.71 3.11
C GLU A 27 -9.44 1.13 4.53
N LEU A 28 -8.29 0.52 4.82
CA LEU A 28 -7.98 -0.04 6.14
C LEU A 28 -7.33 0.97 7.08
N PHE A 29 -6.50 1.86 6.55
CA PHE A 29 -5.62 2.74 7.33
C PHE A 29 -6.03 4.21 7.30
N THR A 30 -6.92 4.61 6.40
CA THR A 30 -7.31 6.01 6.20
C THR A 30 -8.82 6.15 6.02
N ASP A 31 -9.29 7.38 5.86
CA ASP A 31 -10.72 7.70 5.67
C ASP A 31 -11.14 7.63 4.19
N LYS A 32 -10.42 6.87 3.35
CA LYS A 32 -10.75 6.70 1.93
C LYS A 32 -12.15 6.09 1.75
N PRO A 33 -13.10 6.76 1.05
CA PRO A 33 -14.37 6.15 0.69
C PRO A 33 -14.20 4.96 -0.27
N LYS A 34 -15.02 3.92 -0.13
CA LYS A 34 -14.94 2.70 -0.97
C LYS A 34 -15.12 2.99 -2.48
N GLU A 35 -16.10 3.81 -2.82
CA GLU A 35 -16.42 4.15 -4.22
C GLU A 35 -15.45 5.18 -4.83
N GLU A 36 -14.54 5.76 -4.02
CA GLU A 36 -13.57 6.74 -4.50
C GLU A 36 -12.51 6.10 -5.39
N LYS A 37 -12.43 6.59 -6.63
CA LYS A 37 -11.46 6.09 -7.62
C LYS A 37 -10.18 6.93 -7.62
N PRO A 38 -8.99 6.30 -7.72
CA PRO A 38 -7.73 7.02 -7.73
C PRO A 38 -7.61 7.98 -8.92
N GLU A 39 -8.16 7.67 -10.10
CA GLU A 39 -8.18 8.63 -11.22
C GLU A 39 -8.95 9.90 -10.94
N GLU A 40 -10.04 9.84 -10.16
CA GLU A 40 -10.84 11.01 -9.83
C GLU A 40 -10.07 11.91 -8.86
N ILE A 41 -9.45 11.34 -7.84
CA ILE A 41 -8.57 12.08 -6.93
C ILE A 41 -7.36 12.66 -7.65
N GLY A 42 -6.71 11.90 -8.54
CA GLY A 42 -5.59 12.41 -9.33
C GLY A 42 -5.98 13.54 -10.27
N MET A 43 -7.16 13.46 -10.88
CA MET A 43 -7.68 14.52 -11.73
C MET A 43 -8.07 15.77 -10.93
N LYS A 44 -8.63 15.60 -9.72
CA LYS A 44 -8.88 16.71 -8.78
C LYS A 44 -7.60 17.38 -8.36
N ALA A 45 -6.57 16.60 -8.01
CA ALA A 45 -5.27 17.13 -7.63
C ALA A 45 -4.61 17.95 -8.76
N GLU A 46 -4.75 17.53 -10.01
CA GLU A 46 -4.24 18.30 -11.17
C GLU A 46 -5.01 19.61 -11.40
N GLN A 47 -6.32 19.64 -11.09
CA GLN A 47 -7.18 20.81 -11.27
C GLN A 47 -7.21 21.75 -10.05
N ALA A 48 -6.66 21.32 -8.92
CA ALA A 48 -6.66 22.08 -7.70
C ALA A 48 -5.69 23.26 -7.78
N ASP A 49 -6.14 24.42 -7.29
CA ASP A 49 -5.26 25.59 -7.12
C ASP A 49 -4.28 25.42 -5.94
N LYS A 50 -4.61 24.52 -5.00
CA LYS A 50 -3.80 24.19 -3.82
C LYS A 50 -3.08 22.87 -4.01
N LYS A 51 -1.94 22.73 -3.34
CA LYS A 51 -1.08 21.54 -3.36
C LYS A 51 -1.05 20.87 -1.99
N PRO A 52 -0.55 19.62 -1.88
CA PRO A 52 -0.41 18.96 -0.59
C PRO A 52 0.39 19.76 0.43
N GLU A 53 1.38 20.54 -0.01
CA GLU A 53 2.25 21.34 0.87
C GLU A 53 1.53 22.54 1.51
N ASP A 54 0.32 22.88 1.06
CA ASP A 54 -0.50 23.95 1.63
C ASP A 54 -1.33 23.47 2.84
N PHE A 55 -1.15 22.22 3.28
CA PHE A 55 -1.91 21.57 4.34
C PHE A 55 -1.00 20.93 5.39
N ASP A 56 -1.50 20.74 6.61
CA ASP A 56 -0.75 20.13 7.71
C ASP A 56 -0.57 18.61 7.52
N SER A 57 -1.48 17.98 6.78
CA SER A 57 -1.45 16.54 6.48
C SER A 57 -1.91 16.22 5.05
N VAL A 58 -1.54 15.03 4.59
CA VAL A 58 -2.06 14.50 3.31
C VAL A 58 -3.55 14.20 3.41
N SER A 59 -4.03 13.79 4.60
CA SER A 59 -5.45 13.59 4.86
C SER A 59 -6.27 14.87 4.63
N ASP A 60 -5.81 16.01 5.15
CA ASP A 60 -6.51 17.29 4.99
C ASP A 60 -6.55 17.72 3.52
N TYR A 61 -5.48 17.47 2.78
CA TYR A 61 -5.46 17.73 1.34
C TYR A 61 -6.46 16.82 0.60
N LEU A 62 -6.52 15.53 0.93
CA LEU A 62 -7.50 14.61 0.33
C LEU A 62 -8.94 15.02 0.66
N GLU A 63 -9.22 15.48 1.88
CA GLU A 63 -10.51 16.03 2.26
C GLU A 63 -10.87 17.28 1.46
N TYR A 64 -9.93 18.21 1.29
CA TYR A 64 -10.08 19.36 0.41
C TYR A 64 -10.41 18.94 -1.03
N LEU A 65 -9.69 17.97 -1.60
CA LEU A 65 -9.98 17.46 -2.95
C LEU A 65 -11.40 16.87 -3.03
N ARG A 66 -11.84 16.14 -2.00
CA ARG A 66 -13.18 15.54 -1.95
C ARG A 66 -14.27 16.60 -1.96
N ASN A 67 -14.13 17.62 -1.11
CA ASN A 67 -15.20 18.57 -0.79
C ASN A 67 -15.22 19.81 -1.68
N GLU A 68 -14.05 20.36 -2.03
CA GLU A 68 -13.94 21.67 -2.67
C GLU A 68 -13.67 21.57 -4.17
N VAL A 69 -12.95 20.54 -4.63
CA VAL A 69 -12.61 20.38 -6.05
C VAL A 69 -13.69 19.59 -6.78
N LYS A 70 -14.46 20.30 -7.61
CA LYS A 70 -15.53 19.72 -8.42
C LYS A 70 -14.98 19.13 -9.71
N LEU A 71 -15.26 17.85 -9.95
CA LEU A 71 -15.04 17.22 -11.24
C LEU A 71 -16.28 17.32 -12.11
N ASP A 72 -16.04 17.51 -13.41
CA ASP A 72 -17.03 17.24 -14.44
C ASP A 72 -17.00 15.74 -14.78
N PRO A 73 -18.04 14.95 -14.44
CA PRO A 73 -18.05 13.51 -14.70
C PRO A 73 -17.85 13.17 -16.19
N ALA A 74 -18.33 14.03 -17.09
CA ALA A 74 -18.17 13.83 -18.52
C ALA A 74 -16.70 13.90 -18.98
N LYS A 75 -15.84 14.60 -18.22
CA LYS A 75 -14.40 14.61 -18.51
C LYS A 75 -13.72 13.33 -18.03
N VAL A 76 -14.16 12.76 -16.89
CA VAL A 76 -13.63 11.49 -16.36
C VAL A 76 -13.95 10.32 -17.27
N GLU A 77 -15.17 10.31 -17.84
CA GLU A 77 -15.61 9.27 -18.79
C GLU A 77 -14.86 9.33 -20.12
N LYS A 78 -14.44 10.51 -20.55
CA LYS A 78 -13.75 10.75 -21.82
C LYS A 78 -12.22 10.61 -21.75
N LEU A 79 -11.67 10.30 -20.57
CA LEU A 79 -10.23 10.10 -20.40
C LEU A 79 -9.74 8.97 -21.31
N THR A 80 -8.66 9.23 -22.04
CA THR A 80 -7.94 8.15 -22.73
C THR A 80 -7.35 7.17 -21.70
N PRO A 81 -7.01 5.94 -22.10
CA PRO A 81 -6.32 5.00 -21.21
C PRO A 81 -5.06 5.59 -20.56
N GLU A 82 -4.26 6.36 -21.32
CA GLU A 82 -3.03 6.98 -20.84
C GLU A 82 -3.32 8.09 -19.82
N GLU A 83 -4.33 8.93 -20.08
CA GLU A 83 -4.74 9.98 -19.13
C GLU A 83 -5.30 9.38 -17.84
N ARG A 84 -6.14 8.35 -17.96
CA ARG A 84 -6.66 7.61 -16.81
C ARG A 84 -5.50 7.06 -15.99
N GLN A 85 -4.55 6.39 -16.62
CA GLN A 85 -3.37 5.85 -15.96
C GLN A 85 -2.54 6.94 -15.26
N LYS A 86 -2.31 8.09 -15.91
CA LYS A 86 -1.62 9.24 -15.30
C LYS A 86 -2.32 9.65 -14.01
N TYR A 87 -3.64 9.89 -14.07
CA TYR A 87 -4.38 10.33 -12.89
C TYR A 87 -4.47 9.25 -11.82
N GLN A 88 -4.58 7.97 -12.19
CA GLN A 88 -4.49 6.87 -11.24
C GLN A 88 -3.18 6.92 -10.46
N LEU A 89 -2.03 7.08 -11.14
CA LEU A 89 -0.74 7.15 -10.46
C LEU A 89 -0.65 8.34 -9.49
N VAL A 90 -1.23 9.50 -9.84
CA VAL A 90 -1.30 10.65 -8.94
C VAL A 90 -2.15 10.34 -7.71
N GLY A 91 -3.37 9.81 -7.89
CA GLY A 91 -4.25 9.45 -6.78
C GLY A 91 -3.67 8.37 -5.88
N LEU A 92 -3.06 7.33 -6.45
CA LEU A 92 -2.36 6.29 -5.69
C LEU A 92 -1.19 6.86 -4.89
N GLY A 93 -0.43 7.81 -5.46
CA GLY A 93 0.64 8.49 -4.74
C GLY A 93 0.15 9.24 -3.50
N LEU A 94 -1.03 9.86 -3.58
CA LEU A 94 -1.66 10.51 -2.43
C LEU A 94 -2.14 9.48 -1.40
N TYR A 95 -2.79 8.40 -1.82
CA TYR A 95 -3.19 7.32 -0.91
C TYR A 95 -2.01 6.66 -0.21
N ILE A 96 -0.90 6.40 -0.92
CA ILE A 96 0.32 5.85 -0.31
C ILE A 96 0.81 6.79 0.78
N LYS A 97 0.97 8.08 0.49
CA LYS A 97 1.43 9.05 1.50
C LYS A 97 0.49 9.13 2.70
N ASP A 98 -0.83 9.09 2.47
CA ASP A 98 -1.84 9.08 3.54
C ASP A 98 -1.74 7.81 4.41
N ILE A 99 -1.57 6.63 3.79
CA ILE A 99 -1.31 5.37 4.50
C ILE A 99 -0.02 5.47 5.31
N GLU A 100 1.06 5.97 4.73
CA GLU A 100 2.36 6.11 5.40
C GLU A 100 2.27 7.04 6.62
N GLU A 101 1.55 8.15 6.47
CA GLU A 101 1.30 9.11 7.56
C GLU A 101 0.48 8.47 8.70
N LYS A 102 -0.63 7.80 8.38
CA LYS A 102 -1.53 7.18 9.38
C LYS A 102 -0.93 5.95 10.05
N SER A 103 -0.25 5.10 9.30
CA SER A 103 0.38 3.89 9.83
C SER A 103 1.73 4.17 10.49
N GLY A 104 2.39 5.27 10.12
CA GLY A 104 3.75 5.58 10.53
C GLY A 104 4.77 4.56 9.99
N LEU A 105 4.46 3.93 8.86
CA LEU A 105 5.29 2.95 8.15
C LEU A 105 5.46 3.40 6.71
N LYS A 106 6.69 3.40 6.21
CA LYS A 106 6.94 3.54 4.78
C LYS A 106 6.43 2.30 4.04
N LEU A 107 5.69 2.51 2.96
CA LEU A 107 5.08 1.44 2.18
C LEU A 107 6.00 1.05 1.02
N ASP A 108 6.73 -0.03 1.18
CA ASP A 108 7.65 -0.52 0.16
C ASP A 108 6.91 -1.15 -1.04
N PRO A 109 7.29 -0.82 -2.29
CA PRO A 109 6.64 -1.37 -3.47
C PRO A 109 6.68 -2.90 -3.57
N ASP A 110 7.76 -3.56 -3.11
CA ASP A 110 7.86 -5.02 -3.15
C ASP A 110 6.96 -5.67 -2.08
N PHE A 111 6.73 -5.00 -0.95
CA PHE A 111 5.68 -5.41 -0.02
C PHE A 111 4.29 -5.32 -0.67
N VAL A 112 3.98 -4.23 -1.39
CA VAL A 112 2.71 -4.08 -2.11
C VAL A 112 2.53 -5.18 -3.16
N LYS A 113 3.60 -5.59 -3.86
CA LYS A 113 3.58 -6.71 -4.80
C LYS A 113 3.39 -8.07 -4.14
N ALA A 114 3.75 -8.23 -2.87
CA ALA A 114 3.59 -9.49 -2.14
C ALA A 114 2.14 -9.72 -1.66
N ILE A 115 1.35 -8.66 -1.48
CA ILE A 115 -0.03 -8.74 -0.96
C ILE A 115 -0.94 -9.67 -1.78
N PRO A 116 -0.98 -9.62 -3.13
CA PRO A 116 -1.76 -10.58 -3.91
C PRO A 116 -1.39 -12.04 -3.62
N ASN A 117 -0.10 -12.33 -3.43
CA ASN A 117 0.36 -13.68 -3.10
C ASN A 117 -0.03 -14.09 -1.68
N LEU A 118 0.02 -13.17 -0.72
CA LEU A 118 -0.53 -13.39 0.62
C LEU A 118 -2.01 -13.78 0.55
N LYS A 119 -2.80 -13.05 -0.23
CA LYS A 119 -4.22 -13.37 -0.44
C LYS A 119 -4.43 -14.73 -1.12
N ASN A 120 -3.61 -15.06 -2.11
CA ASN A 120 -3.66 -16.38 -2.76
C ASN A 120 -3.32 -17.53 -1.80
N GLN A 121 -2.55 -17.26 -0.75
CA GLN A 121 -2.25 -18.20 0.33
C GLN A 121 -3.33 -18.24 1.43
N GLY A 122 -4.39 -17.45 1.31
CA GLY A 122 -5.54 -17.44 2.22
C GLY A 122 -5.51 -16.32 3.26
N TYR A 123 -4.52 -15.44 3.27
CA TYR A 123 -4.48 -14.30 4.18
C TYR A 123 -5.44 -13.20 3.75
N GLU A 124 -6.13 -12.61 4.72
CA GLU A 124 -7.15 -11.59 4.50
C GLU A 124 -6.57 -10.18 4.66
N ALA A 125 -7.34 -9.18 4.24
CA ALA A 125 -7.02 -7.76 4.43
C ALA A 125 -6.72 -7.42 5.91
N ALA A 126 -7.44 -8.04 6.84
CA ALA A 126 -7.21 -7.86 8.27
C ALA A 126 -5.85 -8.41 8.72
N ASP A 127 -5.37 -9.51 8.15
CA ASP A 127 -4.06 -10.08 8.49
C ASP A 127 -2.93 -9.16 8.07
N ILE A 128 -3.06 -8.55 6.88
CA ILE A 128 -2.11 -7.55 6.37
C ILE A 128 -2.11 -6.31 7.28
N ALA A 129 -3.29 -5.87 7.72
CA ALA A 129 -3.39 -4.75 8.65
C ALA A 129 -2.72 -5.06 10.00
N ASN A 130 -2.96 -6.27 10.53
CA ASN A 130 -2.35 -6.75 11.77
C ASN A 130 -0.82 -6.84 11.66
N LEU A 131 -0.30 -7.31 10.53
CA LEU A 131 1.13 -7.34 10.25
C LEU A 131 1.73 -5.94 10.32
N MET A 132 1.17 -4.97 9.61
CA MET A 132 1.65 -3.58 9.62
C MET A 132 1.59 -2.99 11.04
N GLN A 133 0.46 -3.13 11.74
CA GLN A 133 0.35 -2.63 13.12
C GLN A 133 1.37 -3.28 14.07
N SER A 134 1.59 -4.59 13.93
CA SER A 134 2.58 -5.31 14.73
C SER A 134 4.01 -4.86 14.40
N MET A 135 4.32 -4.64 13.11
CA MET A 135 5.61 -4.10 12.66
C MET A 135 5.87 -2.75 13.32
N LYS A 136 4.88 -1.84 13.27
CA LYS A 136 4.97 -0.53 13.91
C LYS A 136 5.19 -0.64 15.41
N LYS A 137 4.40 -1.48 16.10
CA LYS A 137 4.50 -1.73 17.54
C LYS A 137 5.87 -2.28 17.94
N ASN A 138 6.45 -3.12 17.09
CA ASN A 138 7.77 -3.72 17.31
C ASN A 138 8.91 -2.79 16.89
N GLY A 139 8.64 -1.54 16.51
CA GLY A 139 9.66 -0.53 16.23
C GLY A 139 10.15 -0.50 14.78
N VAL A 140 9.50 -1.24 13.88
CA VAL A 140 9.79 -1.19 12.44
C VAL A 140 9.11 0.05 11.84
N THR A 141 9.79 0.72 10.91
CA THR A 141 9.32 1.94 10.24
C THR A 141 9.23 1.82 8.72
N ASP A 142 9.70 0.71 8.15
CA ASP A 142 9.76 0.50 6.70
C ASP A 142 9.35 -0.94 6.36
N MET A 143 8.30 -1.09 5.55
CA MET A 143 7.79 -2.39 5.14
C MET A 143 8.76 -3.17 4.25
N LYS A 144 9.83 -2.54 3.76
CA LYS A 144 10.95 -3.24 3.12
C LYS A 144 11.54 -4.31 4.03
N GLN A 145 11.55 -4.11 5.35
CA GLN A 145 12.10 -5.09 6.28
C GLN A 145 11.30 -6.40 6.32
N TYR A 146 10.00 -6.38 6.00
CA TYR A 146 9.23 -7.62 5.78
C TYR A 146 9.78 -8.39 4.58
N VAL A 147 10.03 -7.70 3.46
CA VAL A 147 10.55 -8.31 2.23
C VAL A 147 11.93 -8.90 2.48
N ASP A 148 12.82 -8.14 3.12
CA ASP A 148 14.17 -8.58 3.48
C ASP A 148 14.14 -9.78 4.44
N PHE A 149 13.21 -9.80 5.40
CA PHE A 149 13.02 -10.94 6.29
C PHE A 149 12.61 -12.21 5.53
N MET A 150 11.64 -12.09 4.62
CA MET A 150 11.14 -13.22 3.83
C MET A 150 12.18 -13.75 2.84
N LYS A 151 13.04 -12.88 2.30
CA LYS A 151 14.19 -13.28 1.48
C LYS A 151 15.34 -13.88 2.30
N GLY A 152 15.38 -13.60 3.61
CA GLY A 152 16.43 -14.04 4.51
C GLY A 152 17.63 -13.09 4.58
N ASP A 153 17.47 -11.87 4.07
CA ASP A 153 18.51 -10.85 3.91
C ASP A 153 18.81 -10.11 5.23
N LEU A 154 17.91 -10.19 6.22
CA LEU A 154 18.18 -9.64 7.56
C LEU A 154 19.19 -10.49 8.33
N GLN A 155 20.17 -9.84 8.98
CA GLN A 155 21.24 -10.51 9.71
C GLN A 155 20.68 -11.42 10.83
N PRO A 156 21.14 -12.69 10.94
CA PRO A 156 20.76 -13.56 12.04
C PRO A 156 21.06 -12.94 13.41
N GLY A 157 20.05 -12.94 14.28
CA GLY A 157 20.16 -12.41 15.64
C GLY A 157 20.06 -10.89 15.77
N SER A 158 19.91 -10.13 14.68
CA SER A 158 19.76 -8.68 14.76
C SER A 158 18.41 -8.28 15.38
N PRO A 159 18.31 -7.10 16.03
CA PRO A 159 17.04 -6.59 16.55
C PRO A 159 15.96 -6.52 15.46
N GLU A 160 16.31 -6.05 14.26
CA GLU A 160 15.37 -5.91 13.13
C GLU A 160 14.79 -7.27 12.74
N ARG A 161 15.64 -8.31 12.64
CA ARG A 161 15.17 -9.66 12.32
C ARG A 161 14.23 -10.20 13.39
N GLN A 162 14.49 -9.91 14.66
CA GLN A 162 13.64 -10.33 15.78
C GLN A 162 12.30 -9.58 15.76
N GLN A 163 12.30 -8.27 15.53
CA GLN A 163 11.10 -7.42 15.46
C GLN A 163 10.19 -7.82 14.30
N VAL A 164 10.74 -8.02 13.11
CA VAL A 164 9.98 -8.47 11.95
C VAL A 164 9.49 -9.90 12.16
N GLY A 165 10.34 -10.80 12.66
CA GLY A 165 9.98 -12.19 12.92
C GLY A 165 8.84 -12.33 13.95
N ALA A 166 8.84 -11.50 14.99
CA ALA A 166 7.74 -11.43 15.95
C ALA A 166 6.45 -10.96 15.27
N SER A 167 6.52 -9.93 14.42
CA SER A 167 5.34 -9.40 13.73
C SER A 167 4.72 -10.39 12.73
N VAL A 168 5.56 -11.13 12.00
CA VAL A 168 5.11 -12.20 11.10
C VAL A 168 4.47 -13.32 11.90
N LYS A 169 5.09 -13.71 13.01
CA LYS A 169 4.54 -14.74 13.90
C LYS A 169 3.17 -14.33 14.43
N ASP A 170 3.03 -13.09 14.91
CA ASP A 170 1.78 -12.54 15.43
C ASP A 170 0.67 -12.56 14.34
N MET A 171 0.99 -12.20 13.10
CA MET A 171 0.05 -12.28 11.98
C MET A 171 -0.44 -13.72 11.76
N VAL A 172 0.48 -14.69 11.70
CA VAL A 172 0.14 -16.11 11.47
C VAL A 172 -0.69 -16.68 12.63
N GLU A 173 -0.32 -16.38 13.87
CA GLU A 173 -1.06 -16.84 15.06
C GLU A 173 -2.50 -16.30 15.09
N GLN A 174 -2.68 -15.02 14.74
CA GLN A 174 -3.99 -14.38 14.65
C GLN A 174 -4.83 -14.95 13.50
N HIS A 175 -4.23 -15.14 12.33
CA HIS A 175 -4.90 -15.71 11.16
C HIS A 175 -5.50 -17.08 11.49
N PHE A 176 -4.71 -17.95 12.11
CA PHE A 176 -5.15 -19.29 12.50
C PHE A 176 -5.87 -19.37 13.85
N LYS A 177 -6.13 -18.22 14.50
CA LYS A 177 -6.86 -18.10 15.79
C LYS A 177 -6.34 -19.05 16.87
N GLY A 178 -5.04 -19.27 16.91
CA GLY A 178 -4.40 -20.17 17.89
C GLY A 178 -4.66 -21.67 17.66
N ALA A 179 -5.10 -22.09 16.47
CA ALA A 179 -5.05 -23.50 16.08
C ALA A 179 -3.61 -24.02 16.13
N ASP A 180 -3.44 -25.31 16.44
CA ASP A 180 -2.12 -25.95 16.43
C ASP A 180 -1.59 -26.04 14.99
N VAL A 181 -0.84 -25.01 14.58
CA VAL A 181 -0.22 -24.90 13.26
C VAL A 181 1.29 -25.01 13.38
N ASN A 182 1.91 -25.64 12.40
CA ASN A 182 3.36 -25.65 12.30
C ASN A 182 3.85 -24.27 11.85
N MET A 183 4.10 -23.39 12.82
CA MET A 183 4.53 -22.00 12.60
C MET A 183 5.70 -21.88 11.64
N ARG A 184 6.70 -22.76 11.77
CA ARG A 184 7.86 -22.75 10.88
C ARG A 184 7.46 -23.06 9.44
N LYS A 185 6.58 -24.03 9.23
CA LYS A 185 6.06 -24.39 7.91
C LYS A 185 5.26 -23.24 7.31
N GLU A 186 4.37 -22.60 8.07
CA GLU A 186 3.55 -21.49 7.57
C GLU A 186 4.40 -20.26 7.25
N ILE A 187 5.34 -19.88 8.11
CA ILE A 187 6.28 -18.78 7.82
C ILE A 187 7.15 -19.09 6.59
N ASN A 188 7.57 -20.34 6.41
CA ASN A 188 8.34 -20.70 5.21
C ASN A 188 7.52 -20.57 3.92
N LYS A 189 6.20 -20.84 3.93
CA LYS A 189 5.33 -20.61 2.77
C LYS A 189 5.19 -19.12 2.44
N LEU A 190 5.19 -18.27 3.47
CA LEU A 190 5.15 -16.81 3.28
C LEU A 190 6.37 -16.31 2.49
N ALA A 191 7.52 -16.98 2.59
CA ALA A 191 8.71 -16.61 1.81
C ALA A 191 8.45 -16.73 0.29
N ASP A 192 7.55 -17.59 -0.15
CA ASP A 192 7.18 -17.72 -1.56
C ASP A 192 6.32 -16.53 -2.05
N THR A 193 5.82 -15.68 -1.15
CA THR A 193 5.04 -14.48 -1.53
C THR A 193 5.90 -13.35 -2.08
N VAL A 194 7.21 -13.35 -1.77
CA VAL A 194 8.17 -12.31 -2.16
C VAL A 194 9.23 -12.79 -3.15
N ARG A 195 9.21 -14.08 -3.52
CA ARG A 195 10.13 -14.69 -4.47
C ARG A 195 9.51 -14.63 -5.87
N GLU A 196 10.26 -14.08 -6.81
CA GLU A 196 9.92 -14.06 -8.24
C GLU A 196 10.14 -15.43 -8.89
#